data_AF-A0A6F9X0I3-F1
#
_entry.id   AF-A0A6F9X0I3-F1
#
_cell.length_a   1.000
_cell.length_b   1.000
_cell.length_c   1.000
_cell.angle_alpha   90.00
_cell.angle_beta   90.00
_cell.angle_gamma   90.00
#
_symmetry.space_group_name_H-M   'P 1'
#
loop_
_entity.id
_entity.type
_entity.pdbx_description
1 polymer ?
#
loop_
_entity_poly.entity_id
_entity_poly.type
_entity_poly.pdbx_seq_one_letter_code
_entity_poly.pdbx_strand_id
1 'polypeptide(L)'
;MNTTIMGSEDAGSLRRKAEERLHRSGKRRDDRYQEEDLQLLLHELQLRQIELEMQSEEVRRSRAFVDEILTEHLDFYDSAPVGFVTLDSNWTIINANATACRLLGFKRFNLTGSCFEGFVTEETRDELCELLRVVLQPTGRGAANVRLVTGGGERLPVRIEAAMSVSGRECRLVLIDSPVQGQEDRRWMAAELERTAAELERARALVKHLQELVSQCAGGTCARKPGRISD
;
A
#
# COMPACT_ATOMS: atom_id res chain seq x y z
N MET A 1 3.86 15.66 -62.08
CA MET A 1 3.84 14.21 -62.38
C MET A 1 5.18 13.61 -61.96
N ASN A 2 5.08 12.66 -61.03
CA ASN A 2 5.96 11.52 -60.75
C ASN A 2 7.46 11.69 -60.35
N THR A 3 7.69 11.56 -59.04
CA THR A 3 8.52 10.53 -58.35
C THR A 3 9.82 10.06 -58.99
N THR A 4 10.94 10.21 -58.27
CA THR A 4 11.93 9.12 -58.06
C THR A 4 12.77 9.42 -56.81
N ILE A 5 12.64 8.55 -55.81
CA ILE A 5 13.57 8.33 -54.70
C ILE A 5 14.78 7.58 -55.25
N MET A 6 15.99 8.13 -55.11
CA MET A 6 17.29 7.45 -55.30
C MET A 6 18.34 8.30 -54.57
N GLY A 7 19.18 7.85 -53.64
CA GLY A 7 19.42 6.61 -52.92
C GLY A 7 20.47 7.03 -51.88
N SER A 8 20.35 6.73 -50.59
CA SER A 8 20.97 5.54 -49.98
C SER A 8 22.40 5.22 -50.45
N GLU A 9 23.16 6.20 -50.93
CA GLU A 9 24.62 6.16 -51.08
C GLU A 9 25.27 6.81 -49.86
N ASP A 10 25.74 6.12 -48.84
CA ASP A 10 25.46 4.77 -48.37
C ASP A 10 26.10 4.85 -46.98
N ALA A 11 25.30 5.01 -45.92
CA ALA A 11 25.85 5.06 -44.56
C ALA A 11 26.62 3.77 -44.24
N GLY A 12 26.24 2.66 -44.90
CA GLY A 12 27.00 1.43 -44.97
C GLY A 12 28.30 1.55 -45.79
N SER A 13 28.36 2.29 -46.89
CA SER A 13 29.54 2.59 -47.74
C SER A 13 30.50 3.49 -47.04
N LEU A 14 29.99 4.50 -46.33
CA LEU A 14 30.80 5.41 -45.55
C LEU A 14 31.42 4.66 -44.37
N ARG A 15 30.65 3.78 -43.73
CA ARG A 15 31.15 2.87 -42.69
C ARG A 15 32.15 1.86 -43.23
N ARG A 16 31.86 1.22 -44.37
CA ARG A 16 32.72 0.21 -45.01
C ARG A 16 33.99 0.82 -45.58
N LYS A 17 33.94 2.02 -46.18
CA LYS A 17 35.11 2.80 -46.58
C LYS A 17 35.91 3.31 -45.39
N ALA A 18 35.26 3.64 -44.27
CA ALA A 18 35.94 3.98 -43.02
C ALA A 18 36.67 2.77 -42.42
N GLU A 19 36.03 1.59 -42.38
CA GLU A 19 36.60 0.31 -41.93
C GLU A 19 37.76 -0.14 -42.86
N GLU A 20 37.61 -0.03 -44.19
CA GLU A 20 38.68 -0.32 -45.15
C GLU A 20 39.86 0.64 -45.03
N ARG A 21 39.61 1.93 -44.78
CA ARG A 21 40.69 2.91 -44.52
C ARG A 21 41.39 2.64 -43.19
N LEU A 22 40.68 2.16 -42.17
CA LEU A 22 41.25 1.76 -40.88
C LEU A 22 42.17 0.54 -41.07
N HIS A 23 41.73 -0.48 -41.81
CA HIS A 23 42.53 -1.68 -42.10
C HIS A 23 43.74 -1.38 -43.00
N ARG A 24 43.61 -0.50 -44.00
CA ARG A 24 44.71 -0.13 -44.91
C ARG A 24 45.71 0.83 -44.27
N SER A 25 45.29 1.58 -43.26
CA SER A 25 46.14 2.55 -42.54
C SER A 25 47.25 1.88 -41.75
N GLY A 26 47.20 0.57 -41.45
CA GLY A 26 48.36 -0.26 -41.07
C GLY A 26 49.32 0.32 -40.02
N LYS A 27 48.95 1.37 -39.28
CA LYS A 27 49.61 1.75 -38.06
C LYS A 27 49.16 0.67 -37.11
N ARG A 28 50.09 -0.20 -36.74
CA ARG A 28 50.07 -0.81 -35.42
C ARG A 28 49.87 0.34 -34.43
N ARG A 29 48.61 0.69 -34.13
CA ARG A 29 48.26 1.35 -32.89
C ARG A 29 48.82 0.38 -31.87
N ASP A 30 49.89 0.78 -31.19
CA ASP A 30 50.71 -0.09 -30.36
C ASP A 30 49.78 -1.02 -29.56
N ASP A 31 49.81 -2.32 -29.89
CA ASP A 31 48.78 -3.30 -29.49
C ASP A 31 48.58 -3.28 -27.96
N ARG A 32 49.63 -2.87 -27.23
CA ARG A 32 49.61 -2.61 -25.77
C ARG A 32 48.59 -1.55 -25.33
N TYR A 33 48.43 -0.45 -26.06
CA TYR A 33 47.44 0.59 -25.73
C TYR A 33 46.01 0.14 -26.06
N GLN A 34 45.81 -0.72 -27.06
CA GLN A 34 44.49 -1.29 -27.35
C GLN A 34 44.08 -2.35 -26.33
N GLU A 35 45.03 -3.14 -25.84
CA GLU A 35 44.82 -4.12 -24.78
C GLU A 35 44.48 -3.44 -23.45
N GLU A 36 45.19 -2.36 -23.08
CA GLU A 36 44.92 -1.56 -21.88
C GLU A 36 43.54 -0.87 -21.93
N ASP A 37 43.16 -0.26 -23.06
CA ASP A 37 41.83 0.36 -23.24
C ASP A 37 40.70 -0.68 -23.16
N LEU A 38 40.90 -1.88 -23.73
CA LEU A 38 39.93 -2.98 -23.67
C LEU A 38 39.80 -3.51 -22.23
N GLN A 39 40.91 -3.64 -21.50
CA GLN A 39 40.90 -4.06 -20.09
C GLN A 39 40.17 -3.05 -19.20
N LEU A 40 40.36 -1.75 -19.43
CA LEU A 40 39.64 -0.70 -18.71
C LEU A 40 38.14 -0.75 -18.99
N LEU A 41 37.73 -0.92 -20.25
CA LEU A 41 36.32 -1.05 -20.61
C LEU A 41 35.68 -2.32 -20.03
N LEU A 42 36.38 -3.45 -20.07
CA LEU A 42 35.92 -4.69 -19.44
C LEU A 42 35.76 -4.52 -17.93
N HIS A 43 36.71 -3.84 -17.28
CA HIS A 43 36.64 -3.54 -15.87
C HIS A 43 35.45 -2.62 -15.54
N GLU A 44 35.23 -1.57 -16.33
CA GLU A 44 34.07 -0.67 -16.16
C GLU A 44 32.75 -1.42 -16.34
N LEU A 45 32.64 -2.27 -17.37
CA LEU A 45 31.45 -3.10 -17.57
C LEU A 45 31.22 -4.07 -16.42
N GLN A 46 32.27 -4.68 -15.87
CA GLN A 46 32.16 -5.54 -14.68
C GLN A 46 31.69 -4.76 -13.45
N LEU A 47 32.22 -3.55 -13.23
CA LEU A 47 31.77 -2.68 -12.15
C LEU A 47 30.29 -2.32 -12.30
N ARG A 48 29.85 -1.97 -13.52
CA ARG A 48 28.44 -1.69 -13.82
C ARG A 48 27.54 -2.91 -13.61
N GLN A 49 28.01 -4.09 -13.99
CA GLN A 49 27.26 -5.33 -13.77
C GLN A 49 27.05 -5.59 -12.27
N ILE A 50 28.11 -5.46 -11.47
CA ILE A 50 28.04 -5.62 -10.02
C ILE A 50 27.14 -4.55 -9.39
N GLU A 51 27.24 -3.29 -9.84
CA GLU A 51 26.38 -2.19 -9.40
C GLU A 51 24.89 -2.49 -9.67
N LEU A 52 24.55 -2.96 -10.87
CA LEU A 52 23.19 -3.34 -11.23
C LEU A 52 22.68 -4.54 -10.42
N GLU A 53 23.53 -5.53 -10.17
CA GLU A 53 23.19 -6.68 -9.34
C GLU A 53 22.88 -6.26 -7.90
N MET A 54 23.68 -5.35 -7.34
CA MET A 54 23.43 -4.79 -6.00
C MET A 54 22.13 -4.00 -5.95
N GLN A 55 21.86 -3.13 -6.93
CA GLN A 55 20.61 -2.37 -7.01
C GLN A 55 19.38 -3.30 -7.14
N SER A 56 19.49 -4.35 -7.96
CA SER A 56 18.43 -5.34 -8.13
C SER A 56 18.12 -6.09 -6.83
N GLU A 57 19.18 -6.50 -6.11
CA GLU A 57 19.04 -7.17 -4.83
C GLU A 57 18.44 -6.25 -3.75
N GLU A 58 18.81 -4.97 -3.72
CA GLU A 58 18.21 -3.98 -2.83
C GLU A 58 16.70 -3.83 -3.09
N VAL A 59 16.30 -3.66 -4.35
CA VAL A 59 14.87 -3.59 -4.73
C VAL A 59 14.13 -4.87 -4.33
N ARG A 60 14.74 -6.04 -4.53
CA ARG A 60 14.14 -7.33 -4.15
C ARG A 60 13.92 -7.42 -2.64
N ARG A 61 14.91 -7.01 -1.84
CA ARG A 61 14.80 -7.00 -0.37
C ARG A 61 13.73 -6.03 0.10
N SER A 62 13.68 -4.81 -0.44
CA SER A 62 12.65 -3.84 -0.08
C SER A 62 11.24 -4.35 -0.41
N ARG A 63 11.05 -5.01 -1.56
CA ARG A 63 9.75 -5.62 -1.91
C ARG A 63 9.37 -6.74 -0.97
N ALA A 64 10.29 -7.67 -0.70
CA ALA A 64 10.03 -8.79 0.22
C ALA A 64 9.61 -8.29 1.61
N PHE A 65 10.26 -7.25 2.12
CA PHE A 65 9.90 -6.63 3.40
C PHE A 65 8.49 -6.03 3.40
N VAL A 66 8.12 -5.31 2.33
CA VAL A 66 6.76 -4.75 2.21
C VAL A 66 5.71 -5.85 2.09
N ASP A 67 5.99 -6.90 1.34
CA ASP A 67 5.07 -8.04 1.16
C ASP A 67 4.84 -8.80 2.46
N GLU A 68 5.90 -8.99 3.27
CA GLU A 68 5.81 -9.60 4.60
C GLU A 68 4.90 -8.80 5.52
N ILE A 69 5.14 -7.49 5.63
CA ILE A 69 4.30 -6.57 6.41
C ILE A 69 2.85 -6.62 5.90
N LEU A 70 2.63 -6.49 4.59
CA LEU A 70 1.28 -6.49 4.02
C LEU A 70 0.55 -7.80 4.32
N THR A 71 1.24 -8.93 4.28
CA THR A 71 0.66 -10.25 4.58
C THR A 71 0.19 -10.31 6.03
N GLU A 72 1.04 -9.92 6.97
CA GLU A 72 0.69 -9.87 8.40
C GLU A 72 -0.48 -8.91 8.66
N HIS A 73 -0.46 -7.73 8.02
CA HIS A 73 -1.54 -6.75 8.14
C HIS A 73 -2.87 -7.26 7.61
N LEU A 74 -2.88 -7.94 6.47
CA LEU A 74 -4.10 -8.51 5.89
C LEU A 74 -4.65 -9.63 6.76
N ASP A 75 -3.78 -10.49 7.29
CA ASP A 75 -4.19 -11.57 8.19
C ASP A 75 -4.83 -11.01 9.46
N PHE A 76 -4.23 -9.99 10.09
CA PHE A 76 -4.83 -9.30 11.23
C PHE A 76 -6.18 -8.64 10.87
N TYR A 77 -6.26 -7.97 9.72
CA TYR A 77 -7.47 -7.27 9.29
C TYR A 77 -8.63 -8.24 9.04
N ASP A 78 -8.38 -9.38 8.40
CA ASP A 78 -9.40 -10.37 8.06
C ASP A 78 -9.76 -11.31 9.23
N SER A 79 -8.81 -11.60 10.12
CA SER A 79 -9.07 -12.40 11.33
C SER A 79 -9.67 -11.62 12.50
N ALA A 80 -9.74 -10.28 12.41
CA ALA A 80 -10.27 -9.43 13.47
C ALA A 80 -11.71 -9.82 13.88
N PRO A 81 -12.02 -9.86 15.20
CA PRO A 81 -13.35 -10.21 15.70
C PRO A 81 -14.41 -9.11 15.49
N VAL A 82 -13.98 -7.93 15.03
CA VAL A 82 -14.85 -6.79 14.70
C VAL A 82 -14.91 -6.57 13.19
N GLY A 83 -16.05 -6.05 12.72
CA GLY A 83 -16.22 -5.73 11.30
C GLY A 83 -15.58 -4.40 10.95
N PHE A 84 -14.59 -4.36 10.06
CA PHE A 84 -14.04 -3.13 9.52
C PHE A 84 -14.65 -2.81 8.17
N VAL A 85 -15.10 -1.57 7.99
CA VAL A 85 -15.58 -1.04 6.72
C VAL A 85 -14.92 0.31 6.45
N THR A 86 -14.44 0.51 5.22
CA THR A 86 -13.89 1.78 4.75
C THR A 86 -14.82 2.35 3.70
N LEU A 87 -15.23 3.60 3.90
CA LEU A 87 -16.11 4.35 3.02
C LEU A 87 -15.34 5.49 2.34
N ASP A 88 -15.75 5.82 1.11
CA ASP A 88 -15.32 7.03 0.42
C ASP A 88 -16.10 8.28 0.88
N SER A 89 -15.81 9.43 0.26
CA SER A 89 -16.51 10.70 0.53
C SER A 89 -18.01 10.67 0.20
N ASN A 90 -18.47 9.70 -0.57
CA ASN A 90 -19.86 9.49 -0.95
C ASN A 90 -20.52 8.36 -0.14
N TRP A 91 -19.89 7.92 0.96
CA TRP A 91 -20.37 6.83 1.82
C TRP A 91 -20.46 5.47 1.12
N THR A 92 -19.73 5.32 0.02
CA THR A 92 -19.63 4.07 -0.74
C THR A 92 -18.56 3.19 -0.13
N ILE A 93 -18.88 1.91 0.06
CA ILE A 93 -17.95 0.93 0.61
C ILE A 93 -16.80 0.71 -0.38
N ILE A 94 -15.60 1.13 -0.01
CA ILE A 94 -14.37 0.84 -0.76
C ILE A 94 -13.83 -0.53 -0.34
N ASN A 95 -13.90 -0.83 0.96
CA ASN A 95 -13.34 -2.05 1.51
C ASN A 95 -14.10 -2.52 2.76
N ALA A 96 -14.11 -3.83 2.97
CA ALA A 96 -14.67 -4.48 4.15
C ALA A 96 -13.84 -5.73 4.48
N ASN A 97 -13.58 -5.99 5.76
CA ASN A 97 -12.90 -7.23 6.19
C ASN A 97 -13.84 -8.43 6.16
N ALA A 98 -13.27 -9.63 6.32
CA ALA A 98 -14.05 -10.87 6.35
C ALA A 98 -15.16 -10.87 7.43
N THR A 99 -14.91 -10.27 8.60
CA THR A 99 -15.92 -10.16 9.67
C THR A 99 -17.07 -9.23 9.31
N ALA A 100 -16.81 -8.06 8.71
CA ALA A 100 -17.87 -7.17 8.21
C ALA A 100 -18.71 -7.85 7.12
N CYS A 101 -18.07 -8.62 6.22
CA CYS A 101 -18.79 -9.41 5.22
C CYS A 101 -19.73 -10.43 5.87
N ARG A 102 -19.28 -11.12 6.94
CA ARG A 102 -20.11 -12.04 7.71
C ARG A 102 -21.26 -11.34 8.43
N LEU A 103 -21.01 -10.23 9.10
CA LEU A 103 -22.04 -9.45 9.82
C LEU A 103 -23.12 -8.91 8.87
N LEU A 104 -22.73 -8.42 7.70
CA LEU A 104 -23.66 -7.94 6.68
C LEU A 104 -24.32 -9.09 5.89
N GLY A 105 -23.79 -10.30 5.94
CA GLY A 105 -24.31 -11.46 5.20
C GLY A 105 -24.10 -11.36 3.67
N PHE A 106 -23.12 -10.57 3.22
CA PHE A 106 -22.81 -10.39 1.80
C PHE A 106 -21.35 -10.72 1.50
N LYS A 107 -21.09 -11.22 0.29
CA LYS A 107 -19.72 -11.37 -0.21
C LYS A 107 -19.10 -10.00 -0.46
N ARG A 108 -17.79 -9.87 -0.27
CA ARG A 108 -17.03 -8.62 -0.47
C ARG A 108 -17.32 -7.94 -1.81
N PHE A 109 -17.40 -8.71 -2.89
CA PHE A 109 -17.71 -8.19 -4.24
C PHE A 109 -19.08 -7.48 -4.33
N ASN A 110 -20.06 -7.89 -3.53
CA ASN A 110 -21.39 -7.27 -3.50
C ASN A 110 -21.45 -6.05 -2.57
N LEU A 111 -20.52 -5.98 -1.60
CA LEU A 111 -20.42 -4.86 -0.67
C LEU A 111 -19.65 -3.70 -1.29
N THR A 112 -18.50 -3.98 -1.92
CA THR A 112 -17.67 -2.95 -2.53
C THR A 112 -18.42 -2.23 -3.66
N GLY A 113 -18.43 -0.90 -3.64
CA GLY A 113 -19.16 -0.07 -4.60
C GLY A 113 -20.62 0.20 -4.21
N SER A 114 -21.13 -0.42 -3.15
CA SER A 114 -22.48 -0.17 -2.63
C SER A 114 -22.48 0.94 -1.57
N CYS A 115 -23.55 1.73 -1.52
CA CYS A 115 -23.74 2.74 -0.47
C CYS A 115 -24.04 2.08 0.87
N PHE A 116 -23.33 2.49 1.94
CA PHE A 116 -23.48 1.88 3.26
C PHE A 116 -24.88 2.09 3.87
N GLU A 117 -25.53 3.21 3.59
CA GLU A 117 -26.88 3.54 4.09
C GLU A 117 -27.93 2.49 3.66
N GLY A 118 -27.72 1.83 2.51
CA GLY A 118 -28.61 0.77 2.01
C GLY A 118 -28.66 -0.47 2.91
N PHE A 119 -27.67 -0.66 3.78
CA PHE A 119 -27.62 -1.76 4.73
C PHE A 119 -28.21 -1.41 6.10
N VAL A 120 -28.65 -0.17 6.32
CA VAL A 120 -29.25 0.28 7.60
C VAL A 120 -30.77 0.32 7.49
N THR A 121 -31.48 -0.17 8.52
CA THR A 121 -32.95 -0.10 8.57
C THR A 121 -33.42 1.34 8.62
N GLU A 122 -34.59 1.61 8.02
CA GLU A 122 -35.22 2.93 8.04
C GLU A 122 -35.40 3.49 9.47
N GLU A 123 -35.70 2.62 10.43
CA GLU A 123 -35.83 2.95 11.86
C GLU A 123 -34.58 3.58 12.48
N THR A 124 -33.38 3.27 11.96
CA THR A 124 -32.11 3.70 12.55
C THR A 124 -31.24 4.55 11.61
N ARG A 125 -31.85 5.06 10.53
CA ARG A 125 -31.15 5.92 9.55
C ARG A 125 -30.82 7.29 10.10
N ASP A 126 -31.69 7.85 10.94
CA ASP A 126 -31.46 9.16 11.53
C ASP A 126 -30.23 9.14 12.46
N GLU A 127 -30.05 8.07 13.23
CA GLU A 127 -28.87 7.86 14.07
C GLU A 127 -27.58 7.74 13.24
N LEU A 128 -27.64 7.07 12.09
CA LEU A 128 -26.52 7.03 11.15
C LEU A 128 -26.21 8.43 10.61
N CYS A 129 -27.23 9.17 10.16
CA CYS A 129 -27.06 10.52 9.62
C CYS A 129 -26.42 11.47 10.64
N GLU A 130 -26.87 11.43 11.90
CA GLU A 130 -26.27 12.21 12.99
C GLU A 130 -24.82 11.80 13.25
N LEU A 131 -24.53 10.50 13.27
CA LEU A 131 -23.15 10.01 13.39
C LEU A 131 -22.26 10.57 12.28
N LEU A 132 -22.69 10.49 11.03
CA LEU A 132 -21.92 10.98 9.88
C LEU A 132 -21.68 12.50 9.97
N ARG A 133 -22.67 13.28 10.42
CA ARG A 133 -22.52 14.73 10.66
C ARG A 133 -21.43 15.04 11.70
N VAL A 134 -21.39 14.28 12.79
CA VAL A 134 -20.37 14.44 13.84
C VAL A 134 -18.98 14.07 13.30
N VAL A 135 -18.89 12.98 12.54
CA VAL A 135 -17.62 12.44 12.03
C VAL A 135 -16.98 13.35 10.98
N LEU A 136 -17.78 14.08 10.19
CA LEU A 136 -17.29 15.05 9.21
C LEU A 136 -16.55 16.26 9.81
N GLN A 137 -16.58 16.44 11.14
CA GLN A 137 -15.82 17.52 11.80
C GLN A 137 -14.31 17.19 11.86
N PRO A 138 -13.41 18.19 11.97
CA PRO A 138 -11.95 17.99 11.89
C PRO A 138 -11.33 17.01 12.91
N THR A 139 -12.02 16.76 14.02
CA THR A 139 -11.67 15.75 15.05
C THR A 139 -12.79 14.74 15.24
N GLY A 140 -13.71 14.65 14.27
CA GLY A 140 -14.96 13.92 14.36
C GLY A 140 -14.73 12.43 14.53
N ARG A 141 -14.97 11.95 15.74
CA ARG A 141 -15.20 10.55 16.05
C ARG A 141 -16.56 10.46 16.71
N GLY A 142 -17.31 9.42 16.37
CA GLY A 142 -18.61 9.20 16.96
C GLY A 142 -18.94 7.72 17.05
N ALA A 143 -20.00 7.42 17.78
CA ALA A 143 -20.59 6.10 17.79
C ALA A 143 -22.11 6.21 17.76
N ALA A 144 -22.76 5.26 17.10
CA ALA A 144 -24.21 5.12 17.11
C ALA A 144 -24.60 3.64 17.13
N ASN A 145 -25.74 3.34 17.74
CA ASN A 145 -26.34 2.01 17.66
C ASN A 145 -27.33 2.03 16.50
N VAL A 146 -27.15 1.13 15.54
CA VAL A 146 -28.04 1.00 14.38
C VAL A 146 -28.46 -0.46 14.21
N ARG A 147 -29.47 -0.68 13.38
CA ARG A 147 -29.86 -2.03 12.96
C ARG A 147 -29.49 -2.22 11.50
N LEU A 148 -28.65 -3.21 11.23
CA LEU A 148 -28.30 -3.60 9.87
C LEU A 148 -29.32 -4.59 9.32
N VAL A 149 -29.58 -4.52 8.02
CA VAL A 149 -30.32 -5.53 7.26
C VAL A 149 -29.30 -6.42 6.55
N THR A 150 -29.24 -7.69 6.93
CA THR A 150 -28.32 -8.64 6.32
C THR A 150 -28.81 -9.12 4.96
N GLY A 151 -27.95 -9.77 4.18
CA GLY A 151 -28.34 -10.40 2.92
C GLY A 151 -29.44 -11.46 3.04
N GLY A 152 -29.66 -12.00 4.24
CA GLY A 152 -30.78 -12.90 4.57
C GLY A 152 -32.07 -12.18 4.97
N GLY A 153 -32.06 -10.85 5.08
CA GLY A 153 -33.19 -10.04 5.54
C GLY A 153 -33.34 -9.95 7.06
N GLU A 154 -32.40 -10.54 7.81
CA GLU A 154 -32.38 -10.45 9.27
C GLU A 154 -31.95 -9.06 9.73
N ARG A 155 -32.45 -8.64 10.90
CA ARG A 155 -32.10 -7.36 11.52
C ARG A 155 -31.06 -7.59 12.61
N LEU A 156 -29.83 -7.17 12.37
CA LEU A 156 -28.73 -7.32 13.31
C LEU A 156 -28.49 -5.99 14.05
N PRO A 157 -28.66 -5.93 15.38
CA PRO A 157 -28.27 -4.76 16.14
C PRO A 157 -26.74 -4.65 16.20
N VAL A 158 -26.20 -3.51 15.78
CA VAL A 158 -24.76 -3.26 15.82
C VAL A 158 -24.48 -1.88 16.39
N ARG A 159 -23.37 -1.77 17.10
CA ARG A 159 -22.76 -0.49 17.42
C ARG A 159 -21.74 -0.15 16.35
N ILE A 160 -21.91 1.00 15.73
CA ILE A 160 -20.95 1.55 14.76
C ILE A 160 -20.10 2.58 15.48
N GLU A 161 -18.78 2.44 15.39
CA GLU A 161 -17.84 3.51 15.71
C GLU A 161 -17.21 4.03 14.42
N ALA A 162 -17.21 5.34 14.25
CA ALA A 162 -16.81 5.98 13.02
C ALA A 162 -15.73 7.05 13.26
N ALA A 163 -14.77 7.14 12.35
CA ALA A 163 -13.72 8.15 12.37
C ALA A 163 -13.27 8.51 10.95
N MET A 164 -13.02 9.79 10.71
CA MET A 164 -12.37 10.22 9.46
C MET A 164 -10.88 9.84 9.47
N SER A 165 -10.38 9.46 8.30
CA SER A 165 -8.96 9.32 8.03
C SER A 165 -8.26 10.68 8.15
N VAL A 166 -6.96 10.66 8.43
CA VAL A 166 -6.12 11.88 8.53
C VAL A 166 -6.14 12.68 7.22
N SER A 167 -6.33 12.01 6.08
CA SER A 167 -6.46 12.65 4.77
C SER A 167 -7.80 13.37 4.56
N GLY A 168 -8.81 13.11 5.41
CA GLY A 168 -10.17 13.64 5.29
C GLY A 168 -10.97 13.07 4.11
N ARG A 169 -10.44 12.07 3.38
CA ARG A 169 -11.07 11.51 2.17
C ARG A 169 -11.85 10.22 2.40
N GLU A 170 -11.57 9.54 3.51
CA GLU A 170 -12.12 8.24 3.81
C GLU A 170 -12.70 8.24 5.22
N CYS A 171 -13.83 7.58 5.39
CA CYS A 171 -14.42 7.32 6.70
C CYS A 171 -14.21 5.84 7.04
N ARG A 172 -13.70 5.57 8.25
CA ARG A 172 -13.51 4.21 8.76
C ARG A 172 -14.60 3.91 9.77
N LEU A 173 -15.30 2.82 9.53
CA LEU A 173 -16.32 2.29 10.42
C LEU A 173 -15.82 1.00 11.06
N VAL A 174 -16.12 0.86 12.35
CA VAL A 174 -15.99 -0.38 13.10
C VAL A 174 -17.40 -0.82 13.48
N LEU A 175 -17.79 -2.00 13.01
CA LEU A 175 -19.05 -2.66 13.30
C LEU A 175 -18.82 -3.65 14.44
N ILE A 176 -19.46 -3.38 15.56
CA ILE A 176 -19.42 -4.22 16.75
C ILE A 176 -20.81 -4.84 16.89
N ASP A 177 -20.89 -6.16 16.79
CA ASP A 177 -22.11 -6.88 17.13
C ASP A 177 -22.43 -6.59 18.60
N SER A 178 -23.56 -5.92 18.83
CA SER A 178 -23.97 -5.49 20.15
C SER A 178 -25.38 -6.02 20.39
N PRO A 179 -25.52 -7.09 21.19
CA PRO A 179 -26.84 -7.49 21.64
C PRO A 179 -27.36 -6.37 22.55
N VAL A 180 -28.44 -5.69 22.15
CA VAL A 180 -29.17 -4.77 23.03
C VAL A 180 -30.64 -5.20 22.93
N GLN A 181 -31.29 -5.74 23.97
CA GLN A 181 -31.68 -5.06 25.23
C GLN A 181 -31.95 -6.07 26.38
N GLY A 182 -31.20 -6.02 27.49
CA GLY A 182 -31.47 -6.77 28.72
C GLY A 182 -30.52 -6.39 29.87
N GLN A 183 -31.01 -6.28 31.12
CA GLN A 183 -30.22 -5.82 32.28
C GLN A 183 -29.10 -6.79 32.73
N GLU A 184 -29.11 -8.05 32.30
CA GLU A 184 -28.22 -9.10 32.81
C GLU A 184 -26.85 -9.18 32.11
N ASP A 185 -26.68 -8.52 30.95
CA ASP A 185 -25.47 -8.68 30.10
C ASP A 185 -24.32 -7.69 30.39
N ARG A 186 -24.52 -6.72 31.30
CA ARG A 186 -23.49 -5.68 31.60
C ARG A 186 -22.17 -6.28 32.13
N ARG A 187 -22.22 -7.47 32.75
CA ARG A 187 -21.04 -8.18 33.27
C ARG A 187 -20.26 -8.91 32.18
N TRP A 188 -20.95 -9.52 31.22
CA TRP A 188 -20.32 -10.13 30.05
C TRP A 188 -19.68 -9.06 29.16
N MET A 189 -20.40 -7.97 28.92
CA MET A 189 -19.90 -6.81 28.18
C MET A 189 -18.65 -6.20 28.83
N ALA A 190 -18.60 -6.03 30.16
CA ALA A 190 -17.44 -5.43 30.82
C ALA A 190 -16.16 -6.27 30.65
N ALA A 191 -16.27 -7.60 30.77
CA ALA A 191 -15.14 -8.51 30.62
C ALA A 191 -14.68 -8.63 29.15
N GLU A 192 -15.61 -8.59 28.20
CA GLU A 192 -15.30 -8.67 26.77
C GLU A 192 -14.80 -7.32 26.21
N LEU A 193 -15.29 -6.19 26.74
CA LEU A 193 -14.74 -4.85 26.48
C LEU A 193 -13.29 -4.72 26.96
N GLU A 194 -12.94 -5.29 28.13
CA GLU A 194 -11.54 -5.30 28.57
C GLU A 194 -10.64 -6.11 27.64
N ARG A 195 -11.11 -7.25 27.14
CA ARG A 195 -10.35 -8.08 26.18
C ARG A 195 -10.15 -7.37 24.84
N THR A 196 -11.22 -6.86 24.27
CA THR A 196 -11.18 -6.18 22.96
C THR A 196 -10.46 -4.83 23.04
N ALA A 197 -10.56 -4.09 24.15
CA ALA A 197 -9.80 -2.86 24.38
C ALA A 197 -8.29 -3.15 24.52
N ALA A 198 -7.91 -4.23 25.22
CA ALA A 198 -6.52 -4.66 25.31
C ALA A 198 -5.96 -5.09 23.93
N GLU A 199 -6.78 -5.71 23.09
CA GLU A 199 -6.41 -6.05 21.71
C GLU A 199 -6.29 -4.82 20.81
N LEU A 200 -7.17 -3.84 20.94
CA LEU A 200 -7.12 -2.58 20.19
C LEU A 200 -5.94 -1.69 20.61
N GLU A 201 -5.61 -1.66 21.91
CA GLU A 201 -4.39 -1.02 22.44
C GLU A 201 -3.12 -1.67 21.85
N ARG A 202 -3.08 -3.00 21.80
CA ARG A 202 -1.96 -3.74 21.18
C ARG A 202 -1.85 -3.45 19.68
N ALA A 203 -2.97 -3.44 18.95
CA ALA A 203 -3.00 -3.11 17.53
C ALA A 203 -2.54 -1.66 17.27
N ARG A 204 -2.96 -0.70 18.11
CA ARG A 204 -2.50 0.70 18.06
C ARG A 204 -1.00 0.82 18.33
N ALA A 205 -0.49 0.10 19.33
CA ALA A 205 0.93 0.09 19.66
C ALA A 205 1.77 -0.48 18.50
N LEU A 206 1.26 -1.51 17.80
CA LEU A 206 1.92 -2.13 16.66
C LEU A 206 1.99 -1.19 15.46
N VAL A 207 0.89 -0.48 15.15
CA VAL A 207 0.87 0.56 14.11
C VAL A 207 1.84 1.69 14.43
N LYS A 208 1.91 2.12 15.69
CA LYS A 208 2.87 3.14 16.13
C LYS A 208 4.32 2.66 15.99
N HIS A 209 4.60 1.41 16.35
CA HIS A 209 5.94 0.82 16.22
C HIS A 209 6.36 0.68 14.75
N LEU A 210 5.44 0.30 13.86
CA LEU A 210 5.71 0.25 12.42
C LEU A 210 5.93 1.65 11.83
N GLN A 211 5.20 2.66 12.29
CA GLN A 211 5.45 4.06 11.91
C GLN A 211 6.84 4.53 12.35
N GLU A 212 7.27 4.15 13.55
CA GLU A 212 8.62 4.44 14.06
C GLU A 212 9.70 3.73 13.25
N LEU A 213 9.53 2.45 12.93
CA LEU A 213 10.46 1.68 12.07
C LEU A 213 10.57 2.27 10.66
N VAL A 214 9.43 2.62 10.04
CA VAL A 214 9.40 3.28 8.73
C VAL A 214 10.12 4.63 8.77
N SER A 215 9.96 5.41 9.85
CA SER A 215 10.66 6.69 10.02
C SER A 215 12.17 6.54 10.26
N GLN A 216 12.60 5.47 10.92
CA GLN A 216 14.02 5.16 11.13
C GLN A 216 14.69 4.70 9.82
N CYS A 217 13.99 3.93 9.00
CA CYS A 217 14.45 3.55 7.67
C CYS A 217 14.52 4.77 6.72
N ALA A 218 13.59 5.73 6.83
CA ALA A 218 13.63 6.99 6.07
C ALA A 218 14.76 7.93 6.50
N GLY A 219 15.21 7.86 7.77
CA GLY A 219 16.36 8.62 8.29
C GLY A 219 17.73 8.01 7.99
N GLY A 220 17.77 6.82 7.39
CA GLY A 220 18.98 6.07 7.04
C GLY A 220 19.72 6.57 5.81
N THR A 221 19.62 7.84 5.43
CA THR A 221 20.52 8.43 4.42
C THR A 221 21.88 8.72 5.02
N CYS A 222 22.78 7.74 4.86
CA CYS A 222 24.20 7.91 4.51
C CYS A 222 24.94 9.10 5.16
N ALA A 223 25.49 8.90 6.37
CA ALA A 223 26.60 9.72 6.88
C ALA A 223 27.94 9.11 6.43
N ARG A 224 28.31 9.29 5.16
CA ARG A 224 29.67 9.03 4.66
C ARG A 224 30.58 10.11 5.26
N LYS A 225 31.39 9.77 6.27
CA LYS A 225 32.45 10.67 6.76
C LYS A 225 33.46 10.95 5.64
N PRO A 226 33.78 12.21 5.29
CA PRO A 226 34.95 12.52 4.49
C PRO A 226 36.19 12.66 5.39
N GLY A 227 37.26 11.96 5.03
CA GLY A 227 38.66 12.39 5.15
C GLY A 227 39.27 12.57 6.55
N ARG A 228 40.25 11.71 6.86
CA ARG A 228 41.58 12.18 7.29
C ARG A 228 42.65 11.38 6.56
N ILE A 229 43.26 12.04 5.58
CA ILE A 229 44.63 11.76 5.15
C ILE A 229 45.50 12.50 6.17
N SER A 230 46.39 11.77 6.83
CA SER A 230 47.49 12.33 7.60
C SER A 230 48.76 11.68 7.07
N ASP A 231 49.59 12.54 6.47
CA ASP A 231 51.03 12.51 6.17
C ASP A 231 51.79 11.17 6.16
#